data_AF-A0AAW8L7U7-F1
#
_entry.id   AF-A0AAW8L7U7-F1
#
_cell.length_a   1.000
_cell.length_b   1.000
_cell.length_c   1.000
_cell.angle_alpha   90.00
_cell.angle_beta   90.00
_cell.angle_gamma   90.00
#
_symmetry.space_group_name_H-M   'P 1'
#
loop_
_entity.id
_entity.type
_entity.pdbx_description
1 polymer ?
#
loop_
_entity_poly.entity_id
_entity_poly.type
_entity_poly.pdbx_seq_one_letter_code
_entity_poly.pdbx_strand_id
1 'polypeptide(L)'
;MVGNLNSKARYATTYVIVLGLLAITCLALSPIRNLQTAHGWGMVLCGIAVSLLAPPAAAWLDARILRDVTGRLVAGRERPQNTAPTYRSGDASAQQPVWVTRAQVARSVQNMPLWQLLVIGAGEEVGFRLGVPIVALRATPQWLTLTLLGAALFAYGHSVFGRGQILAKVPLVVLGTVLFIYWGIWACVVAHLVYNAQYWWNRNATHRRRIPSI
;
A
#
# COMPACT_ATOMS: atom_id res chain seq x y z
N MET A 1 -7.90 8.13 -28.35
CA MET A 1 -6.99 7.81 -27.22
C MET A 1 -7.04 8.78 -26.03
N VAL A 2 -7.76 9.91 -26.11
CA VAL A 2 -7.81 10.95 -25.06
C VAL A 2 -8.68 10.57 -23.84
N GLY A 3 -9.72 9.75 -24.02
CA GLY A 3 -10.63 9.33 -22.93
C GLY A 3 -10.00 8.46 -21.83
N ASN A 4 -8.90 7.75 -22.12
CA ASN A 4 -8.25 6.82 -21.19
C ASN A 4 -7.15 7.47 -20.32
N LEU A 5 -6.76 8.71 -20.63
CA LEU A 5 -5.83 9.50 -19.80
C LEU A 5 -6.61 10.31 -18.74
N ASN A 6 -7.75 10.89 -19.13
CA ASN A 6 -8.64 11.61 -18.21
C ASN A 6 -9.25 10.72 -17.13
N SER A 7 -9.54 9.45 -17.41
CA SER A 7 -10.06 8.51 -16.40
C SER A 7 -9.00 8.09 -15.37
N LYS A 8 -7.74 7.91 -15.79
CA LYS A 8 -6.62 7.51 -14.92
C LYS A 8 -6.23 8.63 -13.95
N ALA A 9 -6.14 9.87 -14.44
CA ALA A 9 -5.85 11.04 -13.61
C ALA A 9 -6.96 11.30 -12.57
N ARG A 10 -8.22 11.02 -12.94
CA ARG A 10 -9.36 11.08 -12.01
C ARG A 10 -9.27 10.05 -10.90
N TYR A 11 -8.97 8.79 -11.20
CA TYR A 11 -8.91 7.74 -10.17
C TYR A 11 -7.86 8.03 -9.08
N ALA A 12 -6.62 8.36 -9.47
CA ALA A 12 -5.56 8.67 -8.52
C ALA A 12 -5.93 9.87 -7.63
N THR A 13 -6.49 10.91 -8.22
CA THR A 13 -6.92 12.12 -7.51
C THR A 13 -8.09 11.82 -6.56
N THR A 14 -9.12 11.10 -7.02
CA THR A 14 -10.25 10.66 -6.17
C THR A 14 -9.75 9.81 -5.02
N TYR A 15 -8.81 8.89 -5.27
CA TYR A 15 -8.27 8.01 -4.24
C TYR A 15 -7.51 8.80 -3.16
N VAL A 16 -6.68 9.77 -3.57
CA VAL A 16 -5.99 10.70 -2.66
C VAL A 16 -7.00 11.49 -1.82
N ILE A 17 -8.06 12.02 -2.43
CA ILE A 17 -9.09 12.79 -1.71
C ILE A 17 -9.82 11.90 -0.69
N VAL A 18 -10.27 10.72 -1.11
CA VAL A 18 -11.00 9.79 -0.23
C VAL A 18 -10.13 9.33 0.94
N LEU A 19 -8.87 8.96 0.69
CA LEU A 19 -7.94 8.59 1.75
C LEU A 19 -7.62 9.77 2.68
N GLY A 20 -7.47 10.98 2.13
CA GLY A 20 -7.25 12.19 2.92
C GLY A 20 -8.43 12.48 3.86
N LEU A 21 -9.66 12.43 3.35
CA LEU A 21 -10.87 12.63 4.16
C LEU A 21 -11.05 11.54 5.21
N LEU A 22 -10.81 10.28 4.84
CA LEU A 22 -10.83 9.15 5.77
C LEU A 22 -9.79 9.37 6.88
N ALA A 23 -8.57 9.75 6.52
CA ALA A 23 -7.49 9.97 7.48
C ALA A 23 -7.82 11.09 8.47
N ILE A 24 -8.32 12.23 7.98
CA ILE A 24 -8.75 13.35 8.84
C ILE A 24 -9.85 12.89 9.79
N THR A 25 -10.84 12.15 9.28
CA THR A 25 -11.96 11.63 10.08
C THR A 25 -11.46 10.66 11.17
N CYS A 26 -10.56 9.74 10.80
CA CYS A 26 -9.94 8.82 11.76
C CYS A 26 -9.14 9.56 12.83
N LEU A 27 -8.36 10.58 12.46
CA LEU A 27 -7.60 11.39 13.43
C LEU A 27 -8.53 12.15 14.39
N ALA A 28 -9.61 12.73 13.88
CA ALA A 28 -10.57 13.50 14.68
C ALA A 28 -11.35 12.63 15.68
N LEU A 29 -11.65 11.38 15.30
CA LEU A 29 -12.47 10.48 16.10
C LEU A 29 -11.66 9.49 16.94
N SER A 30 -10.33 9.36 16.72
CA SER A 30 -9.51 8.41 17.47
C SER A 30 -9.24 8.90 18.89
N PRO A 31 -9.33 8.03 19.92
CA PRO A 31 -8.89 8.35 21.25
C PRO A 31 -7.44 8.84 21.26
N ILE A 32 -7.15 9.92 22.00
CA ILE A 32 -5.81 10.54 22.06
C ILE A 32 -4.72 9.52 22.43
N ARG A 33 -5.04 8.52 23.25
CA ARG A 33 -4.10 7.44 23.62
C ARG A 33 -3.60 6.61 22.43
N ASN A 34 -4.38 6.53 21.35
CA ASN A 34 -4.00 5.84 20.12
C ASN A 34 -3.02 6.69 19.28
N LEU A 35 -2.98 8.02 19.50
CA LEU A 35 -2.11 8.97 18.80
C LEU A 35 -0.75 9.14 19.48
N GLN A 36 -0.69 9.00 20.80
CA GLN A 36 0.51 9.23 21.60
C GLN A 36 1.56 8.13 21.45
N THR A 37 2.79 8.37 21.90
CA THR A 37 3.81 7.32 22.01
C THR A 37 3.50 6.45 23.23
N ALA A 38 3.66 5.12 23.14
CA ALA A 38 3.50 4.26 24.32
C ALA A 38 4.64 4.43 25.33
N HIS A 39 5.77 5.00 24.90
CA HIS A 39 6.99 5.12 25.69
C HIS A 39 7.49 6.56 25.72
N GLY A 40 8.28 6.91 26.74
CA GLY A 40 8.87 8.24 26.92
C GLY A 40 9.87 8.64 25.83
N TRP A 41 10.31 9.90 25.87
CA TRP A 41 11.16 10.53 24.84
C TRP A 41 12.44 9.77 24.49
N GLY A 42 13.07 9.06 25.44
CA GLY A 42 14.26 8.24 25.17
C GLY A 42 14.02 7.10 24.16
N MET A 43 12.81 6.53 24.12
CA MET A 43 12.44 5.50 23.15
C MET A 43 12.07 6.08 21.79
N VAL A 44 11.79 7.39 21.69
CA VAL A 44 11.46 8.05 20.42
C VAL A 44 12.65 7.99 19.45
N LEU A 45 13.88 8.12 19.95
CA LEU A 45 15.09 8.00 19.12
C LEU A 45 15.22 6.61 18.49
N CYS A 46 14.97 5.55 19.26
CA CYS A 46 14.90 4.19 18.74
C CYS A 46 13.80 4.06 17.67
N GLY A 47 12.63 4.67 17.93
CA GLY A 47 11.53 4.70 16.96
C GLY A 47 11.93 5.38 15.65
N ILE A 48 12.64 6.51 15.70
CA ILE A 48 13.14 7.21 14.52
C ILE A 48 14.09 6.30 13.74
N ALA A 49 15.07 5.71 14.42
CA ALA A 49 16.04 4.82 13.76
C ALA A 49 15.34 3.63 13.08
N VAL A 50 14.41 2.96 13.75
CA VAL A 50 13.66 1.83 13.19
C VAL A 50 12.78 2.28 12.03
N SER A 51 12.03 3.38 12.17
CA SER A 51 11.16 3.93 11.12
C SER A 51 11.92 4.43 9.89
N LEU A 52 13.22 4.70 9.98
CA LEU A 52 14.05 5.08 8.83
C LEU A 52 14.77 3.89 8.19
N LEU A 53 15.26 2.95 9.00
CA LEU A 53 16.16 1.87 8.55
C LEU A 53 15.44 0.56 8.19
N ALA A 54 14.34 0.23 8.87
CA ALA A 54 13.59 -1.00 8.60
C ALA A 54 12.77 -0.97 7.29
N PRO A 55 12.16 0.16 6.86
CA PRO A 55 11.34 0.18 5.65
C PRO A 55 12.09 -0.15 4.35
N PRO A 56 13.35 0.28 4.14
CA PRO A 56 14.15 -0.17 3.00
C PRO A 56 14.31 -1.70 2.94
N ALA A 57 14.52 -2.36 4.08
CA ALA A 57 14.60 -3.81 4.16
C ALA A 57 13.25 -4.48 3.84
N ALA A 58 12.15 -3.91 4.34
CA ALA A 58 10.80 -4.38 4.01
C ALA A 58 10.49 -4.21 2.50
N ALA A 59 10.90 -3.10 1.89
CA ALA A 59 10.76 -2.86 0.45
C ALA A 59 11.60 -3.84 -0.38
N TRP A 60 12.79 -4.19 0.09
CA TRP A 60 13.63 -5.21 -0.55
C TRP A 60 12.99 -6.60 -0.47
N LEU A 61 12.47 -6.99 0.71
CA LEU A 61 11.76 -8.26 0.91
C LEU A 61 10.50 -8.36 0.04
N ASP A 62 9.68 -7.31 -0.02
CA ASP A 62 8.52 -7.22 -0.91
C ASP A 62 8.94 -7.48 -2.36
N ALA A 63 9.95 -6.75 -2.85
CA ALA A 63 10.47 -6.92 -4.20
C ALA A 63 11.04 -8.32 -4.47
N ARG A 64 11.54 -9.03 -3.44
CA ARG A 64 12.00 -10.42 -3.56
C ARG A 64 10.82 -11.38 -3.65
N ILE A 65 9.83 -11.24 -2.77
CA ILE A 65 8.60 -12.06 -2.77
C ILE A 65 7.88 -11.93 -4.12
N LEU A 66 7.72 -10.70 -4.63
CA LEU A 66 7.07 -10.49 -5.92
C LEU A 66 7.85 -11.13 -7.08
N ARG A 67 9.18 -11.06 -7.06
CA ARG A 67 10.03 -11.74 -8.06
C ARG A 67 9.87 -13.25 -8.01
N ASP A 68 9.86 -13.83 -6.81
CA ASP A 68 9.76 -15.28 -6.64
C ASP A 68 8.36 -15.80 -7.02
N VAL A 69 7.30 -15.09 -6.62
CA VAL A 69 5.93 -15.42 -7.04
C VAL A 69 5.77 -15.30 -8.55
N THR A 70 6.28 -14.22 -9.15
CA THR A 70 6.23 -14.03 -10.61
C THR A 70 7.04 -15.10 -11.34
N GLY A 71 8.25 -15.42 -10.86
CA GLY A 71 9.11 -16.46 -11.44
C GLY A 71 8.47 -17.84 -11.39
N ARG A 72 7.86 -18.22 -10.26
CA ARG A 72 7.09 -19.47 -10.14
C ARG A 72 5.88 -19.50 -11.07
N LEU A 73 5.19 -18.37 -11.26
CA LEU A 73 4.07 -18.28 -12.20
C LEU A 73 4.52 -18.42 -13.65
N VAL A 74 5.67 -17.87 -14.03
CA VAL A 74 6.23 -18.01 -15.39
C VAL A 74 6.71 -19.45 -15.62
N ALA A 75 7.43 -20.05 -14.67
CA ALA A 75 7.86 -21.45 -14.75
C ALA A 75 6.68 -22.43 -14.81
N GLY A 76 5.57 -22.12 -14.12
CA GLY A 76 4.33 -22.91 -14.22
C GLY A 76 3.51 -22.66 -15.49
N ARG A 77 3.86 -21.66 -16.32
CA ARG A 77 3.13 -21.28 -17.55
C ARG A 77 3.72 -21.89 -18.82
N GLU A 78 4.72 -22.75 -18.72
CA GLU A 78 5.26 -23.54 -19.85
C GLU A 78 4.28 -24.59 -20.41
N ARG A 79 3.00 -24.59 -19.99
CA ARG A 79 1.93 -25.24 -20.74
C ARG A 79 1.08 -24.18 -21.46
N PRO A 80 0.95 -24.25 -22.81
CA PRO A 80 0.22 -23.27 -23.57
C PRO A 80 -1.29 -23.44 -23.33
N GLN A 81 -1.86 -22.63 -22.44
CA GLN A 81 -3.31 -22.43 -22.42
C GLN A 81 -3.67 -21.39 -23.48
N ASN A 82 -3.91 -21.92 -24.67
CA ASN A 82 -4.54 -21.26 -25.79
C ASN A 82 -5.99 -20.98 -25.41
N THR A 83 -6.28 -19.78 -24.92
CA THR A 83 -7.66 -19.23 -24.87
C THR A 83 -7.55 -17.72 -24.88
N ALA A 84 -7.51 -17.16 -26.08
CA ALA A 84 -7.81 -15.75 -26.27
C ALA A 84 -9.32 -15.55 -26.11
N PRO A 85 -9.81 -14.78 -25.12
CA PRO A 85 -11.16 -14.26 -25.20
C PRO A 85 -11.11 -13.04 -26.11
N THR A 86 -11.66 -13.17 -27.31
CA THR A 86 -12.01 -12.08 -28.21
C THR A 86 -12.99 -11.13 -27.50
N TYR A 87 -12.47 -10.15 -26.78
CA TYR A 87 -13.25 -8.98 -26.37
C TYR A 87 -13.47 -8.12 -27.62
N ARG A 88 -14.65 -8.26 -28.25
CA ARG A 88 -15.11 -7.34 -29.30
C ARG A 88 -15.63 -6.08 -28.64
N SER A 89 -14.92 -4.98 -28.81
CA SER A 89 -15.38 -3.65 -28.44
C SER A 89 -16.56 -3.27 -29.36
N GLY A 90 -17.79 -3.41 -28.87
CA GLY A 90 -19.00 -3.09 -29.63
C GLY A 90 -20.27 -2.97 -28.79
N ASP A 91 -20.37 -3.68 -27.67
CA ASP A 91 -21.56 -3.63 -26.82
C ASP A 91 -21.46 -2.52 -25.77
N ALA A 92 -22.24 -1.45 -25.94
CA ALA A 92 -22.34 -0.33 -25.01
C ALA A 92 -22.88 -0.72 -23.61
N SER A 93 -23.30 -1.97 -23.41
CA SER A 93 -23.76 -2.56 -22.15
C SER A 93 -22.76 -3.52 -21.49
N ALA A 94 -21.64 -3.87 -22.16
CA ALA A 94 -20.67 -4.79 -21.61
C ALA A 94 -19.81 -4.09 -20.54
N GLN A 95 -20.16 -4.30 -19.26
CA GLN A 95 -19.30 -3.92 -18.15
C GLN A 95 -17.89 -4.47 -18.36
N GLN A 96 -16.88 -3.61 -18.21
CA GLN A 96 -15.49 -4.05 -18.38
C GLN A 96 -15.20 -5.19 -17.40
N PRO A 97 -14.55 -6.28 -17.86
CA PRO A 97 -14.19 -7.37 -16.98
C PRO A 97 -13.37 -6.86 -15.78
N VAL A 98 -13.64 -7.38 -14.59
CA VAL A 98 -13.01 -6.93 -13.33
C VAL A 98 -11.48 -6.90 -13.40
N TRP A 99 -10.87 -7.80 -14.16
CA TRP A 99 -9.42 -7.85 -14.37
C TRP A 99 -8.88 -6.65 -15.17
N VAL A 100 -9.65 -6.09 -16.11
CA VAL A 100 -9.29 -4.89 -16.86
C VAL A 100 -9.21 -3.70 -15.92
N THR A 101 -10.22 -3.54 -15.07
CA THR A 101 -10.26 -2.48 -14.04
C THR A 101 -9.10 -2.62 -13.06
N ARG A 102 -8.82 -3.84 -12.56
CA ARG A 102 -7.65 -4.11 -11.69
C ARG A 102 -6.33 -3.75 -12.36
N ALA A 103 -6.17 -4.09 -13.64
CA ALA A 103 -4.97 -3.75 -14.41
C ALA A 103 -4.84 -2.24 -14.70
N GLN A 104 -5.94 -1.51 -14.81
CA GLN A 104 -5.94 -0.05 -14.93
C GLN A 104 -5.56 0.62 -13.60
N VAL A 105 -6.11 0.13 -12.48
CA VAL A 105 -5.78 0.59 -11.12
C VAL A 105 -4.31 0.30 -10.78
N ALA A 106 -3.81 -0.90 -11.05
CA ALA A 106 -2.41 -1.22 -10.85
C ALA A 106 -1.49 -0.31 -11.68
N ARG A 107 -1.85 -0.05 -12.94
CA ARG A 107 -1.09 0.87 -13.81
C ARG A 107 -1.20 2.34 -13.38
N SER A 108 -2.31 2.78 -12.80
CA SER A 108 -2.41 4.15 -12.30
C SER A 108 -1.47 4.35 -11.11
N VAL A 109 -1.44 3.41 -10.17
CA VAL A 109 -0.52 3.42 -9.02
C VAL A 109 0.96 3.38 -9.45
N GLN A 110 1.30 2.54 -10.43
CA GLN A 110 2.67 2.47 -10.98
C GLN A 110 3.17 3.80 -11.54
N ASN A 111 2.27 4.67 -12.02
CA ASN A 111 2.61 5.96 -12.62
C ASN A 111 2.42 7.15 -11.67
N MET A 112 2.01 6.94 -10.43
CA MET A 112 1.77 8.04 -9.48
C MET A 112 3.07 8.81 -9.18
N PRO A 113 3.08 10.15 -9.14
CA PRO A 113 4.21 10.93 -8.64
C PRO A 113 4.46 10.64 -7.16
N LEU A 114 5.69 10.92 -6.68
CA LEU A 114 6.10 10.61 -5.31
C LEU A 114 5.14 11.19 -4.28
N TRP A 115 4.76 12.47 -4.41
CA TRP A 115 3.87 13.12 -3.45
C TRP A 115 2.52 12.42 -3.30
N GLN A 116 1.95 11.84 -4.37
CA GLN A 116 0.70 11.07 -4.27
C GLN A 116 0.90 9.78 -3.47
N LEU A 117 2.01 9.08 -3.71
CA LEU A 117 2.36 7.89 -2.93
C LEU A 117 2.60 8.23 -1.45
N LEU A 118 3.18 9.39 -1.15
CA LEU A 118 3.39 9.83 0.23
C LEU A 118 2.04 10.10 0.92
N VAL A 119 1.12 10.82 0.27
CA VAL A 119 -0.22 11.09 0.82
C VAL A 119 -1.02 9.80 1.01
N ILE A 120 -0.99 8.89 0.02
CA ILE A 120 -1.65 7.59 0.10
C ILE A 120 -1.08 6.77 1.24
N GLY A 121 0.25 6.65 1.35
CA GLY A 121 0.88 5.88 2.42
C GLY A 121 0.52 6.40 3.81
N ALA A 122 0.55 7.72 4.00
CA ALA A 122 0.11 8.33 5.26
C ALA A 122 -1.38 8.04 5.54
N GLY A 123 -2.24 8.19 4.53
CA GLY A 123 -3.67 7.92 4.65
C GLY A 123 -3.99 6.46 4.95
N GLU A 124 -3.27 5.51 4.36
CA GLU A 124 -3.41 4.08 4.64
C GLU A 124 -2.96 3.72 6.06
N GLU A 125 -1.88 4.31 6.56
CA GLU A 125 -1.50 4.11 7.96
C GLU A 125 -2.59 4.65 8.89
N VAL A 126 -3.06 5.87 8.69
CA VAL A 126 -4.10 6.46 9.54
C VAL A 126 -5.41 5.67 9.44
N GLY A 127 -5.89 5.37 8.24
CA GLY A 127 -7.16 4.68 8.02
C GLY A 127 -7.19 3.28 8.63
N PHE A 128 -6.16 2.47 8.40
CA PHE A 128 -6.15 1.09 8.88
C PHE A 128 -5.64 0.94 10.32
N ARG A 129 -4.75 1.82 10.81
CA ARG A 129 -4.15 1.68 12.14
C ARG A 129 -4.88 2.50 13.19
N LEU A 130 -5.55 3.60 12.82
CA LEU A 130 -6.40 4.37 13.73
C LEU A 130 -7.89 4.15 13.49
N GLY A 131 -8.32 4.02 12.24
CA GLY A 131 -9.73 3.89 11.90
C GLY A 131 -10.37 2.57 12.35
N VAL A 132 -9.63 1.46 12.33
CA VAL A 132 -10.17 0.16 12.75
C VAL A 132 -10.29 0.04 14.28
N PRO A 133 -9.26 0.40 15.07
CA PRO A 133 -9.39 0.40 16.54
C PRO A 133 -10.02 1.68 17.10
N ILE A 134 -10.74 2.48 16.30
CA ILE A 134 -11.19 3.83 16.67
C ILE A 134 -12.12 3.88 17.88
N VAL A 135 -12.87 2.80 18.11
CA VAL A 135 -13.80 2.66 19.24
C VAL A 135 -13.15 2.03 20.49
N ALA A 136 -11.87 1.65 20.41
CA ALA A 136 -11.17 0.95 21.47
C ALA A 136 -10.00 1.78 22.02
N LEU A 137 -9.78 1.67 23.33
CA LEU A 137 -8.68 2.31 24.02
C LEU A 137 -7.39 1.50 23.86
N ARG A 138 -6.27 2.16 23.57
CA ARG A 138 -4.95 1.53 23.52
C ARG A 138 -4.66 0.64 24.73
N ALA A 139 -3.93 -0.44 24.48
CA ALA A 139 -3.52 -1.43 25.47
C ALA A 139 -4.69 -2.22 26.09
N THR A 140 -5.87 -2.19 25.46
CA THR A 140 -6.94 -3.16 25.73
C THR A 140 -6.84 -4.35 24.77
N PRO A 141 -7.33 -5.54 25.16
CA PRO A 141 -7.41 -6.69 24.25
C PRO A 141 -8.21 -6.38 22.98
N GLN A 142 -9.29 -5.61 23.10
CA GLN A 142 -10.12 -5.19 21.98
C GLN A 142 -9.32 -4.32 20.99
N TRP A 143 -8.55 -3.36 21.49
CA TRP A 143 -7.70 -2.52 20.66
C TRP A 143 -6.63 -3.33 19.92
N LEU A 144 -6.02 -4.31 20.59
CA LEU A 144 -5.03 -5.18 19.96
C LEU A 144 -5.66 -6.01 18.84
N THR A 145 -6.81 -6.64 19.10
CA THR A 145 -7.56 -7.41 18.09
C THR A 145 -7.94 -6.54 16.89
N LEU A 146 -8.45 -5.33 17.11
CA LEU A 146 -8.82 -4.40 16.05
C LEU A 146 -7.59 -3.88 15.28
N THR A 147 -6.45 -3.71 15.94
CA THR A 147 -5.18 -3.39 15.29
C THR A 147 -4.75 -4.50 14.33
N LEU A 148 -4.81 -5.76 14.78
CA LEU A 148 -4.49 -6.92 13.94
C LEU A 148 -5.49 -7.07 12.77
N LEU A 149 -6.77 -6.77 13.00
CA LEU A 149 -7.77 -6.71 11.94
C LEU A 149 -7.43 -5.62 10.91
N GLY A 150 -7.05 -4.42 11.35
CA GLY A 150 -6.63 -3.34 10.46
C GLY A 150 -5.41 -3.71 9.61
N ALA A 151 -4.42 -4.37 10.21
CA ALA A 151 -3.27 -4.94 9.53
C ALA A 151 -3.68 -5.96 8.44
N ALA A 152 -4.61 -6.86 8.75
CA ALA A 152 -5.12 -7.85 7.81
C ALA A 152 -5.91 -7.19 6.66
N LEU A 153 -6.77 -6.21 6.96
CA LEU A 153 -7.53 -5.46 5.95
C LEU A 153 -6.62 -4.66 5.02
N PHE A 154 -5.55 -4.06 5.54
CA PHE A 154 -4.53 -3.40 4.72
C PHE A 154 -3.87 -4.37 3.74
N ALA A 155 -3.43 -5.54 4.22
CA ALA A 155 -2.82 -6.56 3.37
C ALA A 155 -3.80 -7.05 2.29
N TYR A 156 -5.06 -7.28 2.69
CA TYR A 156 -6.13 -7.74 1.79
C TYR A 156 -6.49 -6.68 0.75
N GLY A 157 -6.49 -5.38 1.10
CA GLY A 157 -6.74 -4.28 0.18
C GLY A 157 -5.78 -4.27 -1.01
N HIS A 158 -4.55 -4.77 -0.81
CA HIS A 158 -3.55 -4.88 -1.86
C HIS A 158 -3.77 -6.06 -2.82
N SER A 159 -4.72 -6.95 -2.55
CA SER A 159 -5.12 -8.04 -3.47
C SER A 159 -5.58 -7.53 -4.84
N VAL A 160 -6.07 -6.29 -4.90
CA VAL A 160 -6.49 -5.59 -6.13
C VAL A 160 -5.33 -5.45 -7.13
N PHE A 161 -4.08 -5.37 -6.65
CA PHE A 161 -2.89 -5.18 -7.46
C PHE A 161 -2.32 -6.49 -8.05
N GLY A 162 -2.94 -7.64 -7.77
CA GLY A 162 -2.61 -8.92 -8.41
C GLY A 162 -2.14 -10.01 -7.43
N ARG A 163 -1.85 -11.19 -8.01
CA ARG A 163 -1.43 -12.37 -7.25
C ARG A 163 -0.07 -12.13 -6.58
N GLY A 164 0.05 -12.51 -5.31
CA GLY A 164 1.27 -12.34 -4.52
C GLY A 164 1.39 -11.01 -3.78
N GLN A 165 0.55 -10.01 -4.09
CA GLN A 165 0.61 -8.70 -3.44
C GLN A 165 0.28 -8.75 -1.95
N ILE A 166 -0.70 -9.58 -1.54
CA ILE A 166 -1.01 -9.79 -0.12
C ILE A 166 0.23 -10.28 0.63
N LEU A 167 0.89 -11.32 0.10
CA LEU A 167 2.09 -11.92 0.71
C LEU A 167 3.25 -10.92 0.73
N ALA A 168 3.40 -10.14 -0.35
CA ALA A 168 4.45 -9.16 -0.48
C ALA A 168 4.30 -7.97 0.48
N LYS A 169 3.09 -7.69 0.96
CA LYS A 169 2.82 -6.67 1.99
C LYS A 169 3.00 -7.15 3.42
N VAL A 170 3.16 -8.46 3.66
CA VAL A 170 3.39 -9.01 5.01
C VAL A 170 4.56 -8.32 5.74
N PRO A 171 5.74 -8.10 5.13
CA PRO A 171 6.84 -7.40 5.82
C PRO A 171 6.46 -6.00 6.29
N LEU A 172 5.76 -5.22 5.45
CA LEU A 172 5.33 -3.88 5.79
C LEU A 172 4.22 -3.90 6.86
N VAL A 173 3.31 -4.86 6.80
CA VAL A 173 2.25 -5.06 7.80
C VAL A 173 2.83 -5.38 9.17
N VAL A 174 3.76 -6.33 9.23
CA VAL A 174 4.42 -6.72 10.47
C VAL A 174 5.18 -5.55 11.05
N LEU A 175 5.98 -4.86 10.22
CA LEU A 175 6.73 -3.66 10.63
C LEU A 175 5.77 -2.58 11.15
N GLY A 176 4.72 -2.26 10.39
CA GLY A 176 3.74 -1.25 10.76
C GLY A 176 3.01 -1.57 12.07
N THR A 177 2.67 -2.84 12.30
CA THR A 177 2.03 -3.30 13.54
C THR A 177 2.94 -3.14 14.74
N VAL A 178 4.21 -3.57 14.63
CA VAL A 178 5.22 -3.37 15.67
C VAL A 178 5.40 -1.89 15.96
N LEU A 179 5.57 -1.08 14.91
CA LEU A 179 5.73 0.37 15.05
C LEU A 179 4.54 1.02 15.77
N PHE A 180 3.33 0.60 15.43
CA PHE A 180 2.11 1.15 16.02
C PHE A 180 1.99 0.81 17.50
N ILE A 181 2.30 -0.43 17.87
CA ILE A 181 2.26 -0.89 19.27
C ILE A 181 3.25 -0.11 20.14
N TYR A 182 4.49 0.06 19.68
CA TYR A 182 5.56 0.62 20.50
C TYR A 182 5.67 2.15 20.42
N TRP A 183 5.50 2.73 19.24
CA TRP A 183 5.75 4.15 19.00
C TRP A 183 4.51 4.92 18.54
N GLY A 184 3.45 4.23 18.11
CA GLY A 184 2.20 4.86 17.69
C GLY A 184 2.19 5.30 16.23
N ILE A 185 1.16 6.04 15.85
CA ILE A 185 0.85 6.31 14.44
C ILE A 185 1.95 7.06 13.68
N TRP A 186 2.67 7.98 14.34
CA TRP A 186 3.72 8.77 13.67
C TRP A 186 4.82 7.87 13.09
N ALA A 187 5.21 6.82 13.83
CA ALA A 187 6.30 5.93 13.44
C ALA A 187 5.90 5.08 12.23
N CYS A 188 4.64 4.65 12.20
CA CYS A 188 4.03 3.95 11.06
C CYS A 188 4.00 4.84 9.82
N VAL A 189 3.54 6.09 9.96
CA VAL A 189 3.50 7.06 8.86
C VAL A 189 4.90 7.28 8.30
N VAL A 190 5.88 7.63 9.14
CA VAL A 190 7.27 7.83 8.70
C VAL A 190 7.82 6.60 7.97
N ALA A 191 7.62 5.42 8.54
CA ALA A 191 8.06 4.16 7.93
C ALA A 191 7.45 3.93 6.54
N HIS A 192 6.14 4.19 6.40
CA HIS A 192 5.47 4.04 5.12
C HIS A 192 5.93 5.10 4.10
N LEU A 193 6.19 6.34 4.52
CA LEU A 193 6.76 7.37 3.65
C LEU A 193 8.12 6.94 3.10
N VAL A 194 9.01 6.42 3.95
CA VAL A 194 10.32 5.90 3.55
C VAL A 194 10.17 4.70 2.62
N TYR A 195 9.27 3.77 2.94
CA TYR A 195 8.95 2.62 2.09
C TYR A 195 8.48 3.08 0.68
N ASN A 196 7.56 4.04 0.61
CA ASN A 196 7.04 4.54 -0.66
C ASN A 196 8.07 5.34 -1.45
N ALA A 197 8.93 6.11 -0.77
CA ALA A 197 10.08 6.77 -1.39
C ALA A 197 11.05 5.76 -2.00
N GLN A 198 11.38 4.68 -1.26
CA GLN A 198 12.25 3.61 -1.74
C GLN A 198 11.63 2.88 -2.94
N TYR A 199 10.34 2.57 -2.87
CA TYR A 199 9.58 1.97 -3.98
C TYR A 199 9.62 2.86 -5.23
N TRP A 200 9.35 4.16 -5.06
CA TRP A 200 9.38 5.15 -6.14
C TRP A 200 10.78 5.32 -6.74
N TRP A 201 11.83 5.25 -5.92
CA TRP A 201 13.20 5.30 -6.40
C TRP A 201 13.54 4.05 -7.23
N ASN A 202 13.26 2.87 -6.69
CA ASN A 202 13.56 1.58 -7.33
C ASN A 202 12.83 1.41 -8.67
N ARG A 203 11.55 1.81 -8.74
CA ARG A 203 10.79 1.75 -10.00
C ARG A 203 11.39 2.67 -11.06
N ASN A 204 11.80 3.89 -10.69
CA ASN A 204 12.32 4.88 -11.63
C ASN A 204 13.73 4.51 -12.11
N ALA A 205 14.57 3.97 -11.23
CA ALA A 205 15.87 3.43 -11.60
C ALA A 205 15.74 2.28 -12.61
N THR A 206 14.74 1.41 -12.44
CA THR A 206 14.46 0.31 -13.38
C THR A 206 13.96 0.83 -14.72
N HIS A 207 13.12 1.87 -14.74
CA HIS A 207 12.69 2.53 -15.98
C HIS A 207 13.85 3.16 -16.73
N ARG A 208 14.75 3.89 -16.04
CA ARG A 208 15.94 4.50 -16.65
C ARG A 208 16.86 3.46 -17.31
N ARG A 209 17.05 2.29 -16.69
CA ARG A 209 17.88 1.21 -17.27
C ARG A 209 17.29 0.56 -18.52
N ARG A 210 15.99 0.70 -18.79
CA ARG A 210 15.32 0.15 -19.98
C ARG A 210 15.29 1.11 -21.17
N ILE A 211 15.59 2.39 -20.95
CA ILE A 211 15.72 3.39 -22.01
C ILE A 211 17.22 3.52 -22.27
N PRO A 212 17.77 2.95 -23.36
CA PRO A 212 19.17 3.15 -23.68
C PRO A 212 19.43 4.66 -23.81
N SER A 213 20.45 5.15 -23.11
CA SER A 213 20.98 6.49 -23.36
C SER A 213 21.44 6.56 -24.80
N ILE A 214 20.78 7.41 -25.58
CA ILE A 214 21.20 7.81 -26.93
C ILE A 214 22.43 8.72 -26.79
#